data_AF-A0A7M3BSC6-F1
#
_entry.id   AF-A0A7M3BSC6-F1
#
_cell.length_a   1.000
_cell.length_b   1.000
_cell.length_c   1.000
_cell.angle_alpha   90.00
_cell.angle_beta   90.00
_cell.angle_gamma   90.00
#
_symmetry.space_group_name_H-M   'P 1'
#
loop_
_entity.id
_entity.type
_entity.pdbx_description
1 polymer ?
#
loop_
_entity_poly.entity_id
_entity_poly.type
_entity_poly.pdbx_seq_one_letter_code
_entity_poly.pdbx_strand_id
1 'polypeptide(L)'
;MLKGINPLLNADVLQALRAMGHGDDLIIADTNFPSDSVARQTVLGRLLRIDAPAADVVKAVLSLYPLDSFVDDAAARMEIVGKPDEIPAVQQEVQKEIDAAEGKPWPMISVERYAFYERAKKAYCVIQTGERRFYGCFAFRKGVVPPDAE
;
A
#
# COMPACT_ATOMS: atom_id res chain seq x y z
N MET A 1 -9.50 -14.08 -13.65
CA MET A 1 -10.17 -14.19 -12.33
C MET A 1 -9.92 -15.57 -11.75
N LEU A 2 -9.77 -15.67 -10.43
CA LEU A 2 -9.51 -16.91 -9.69
C LEU A 2 -10.46 -17.02 -8.49
N LYS A 3 -10.78 -18.23 -8.03
CA LYS A 3 -11.66 -18.42 -6.86
C LYS A 3 -10.94 -17.96 -5.59
N GLY A 4 -11.61 -17.19 -4.73
CA GLY A 4 -11.06 -16.71 -3.47
C GLY A 4 -10.07 -15.55 -3.57
N ILE A 5 -9.80 -15.03 -4.78
CA ILE A 5 -8.90 -13.90 -5.00
C ILE A 5 -9.70 -12.73 -5.59
N ASN A 6 -9.50 -11.53 -5.04
CA ASN A 6 -10.16 -10.32 -5.53
C ASN A 6 -9.80 -10.09 -7.02
N PRO A 7 -10.80 -9.92 -7.92
CA PRO A 7 -10.56 -9.81 -9.36
C PRO A 7 -9.82 -8.53 -9.78
N LEU A 8 -9.70 -7.51 -8.92
CA LEU A 8 -8.85 -6.34 -9.17
C LEU A 8 -7.36 -6.71 -9.21
N LEU A 9 -6.95 -7.79 -8.56
CA LEU A 9 -5.56 -8.25 -8.54
C LEU A 9 -5.25 -8.97 -9.86
N ASN A 10 -4.66 -8.24 -10.79
CA ASN A 10 -4.13 -8.79 -12.03
C ASN A 10 -2.89 -9.66 -11.79
N ALA A 11 -2.44 -10.38 -12.83
CA ALA A 11 -1.36 -11.35 -12.73
C ALA A 11 -0.03 -10.74 -12.24
N ASP A 12 0.31 -9.54 -12.72
CA ASP A 12 1.55 -8.86 -12.33
C ASP A 12 1.54 -8.44 -10.86
N VAL A 13 0.40 -7.94 -10.37
CA VAL A 13 0.23 -7.59 -8.95
C VAL A 13 0.32 -8.84 -8.09
N LEU A 14 -0.38 -9.92 -8.44
CA LEU A 14 -0.30 -11.18 -7.69
C LEU A 14 1.13 -11.73 -7.62
N GLN A 15 1.86 -11.66 -8.74
CA GLN A 15 3.27 -12.06 -8.77
C GLN A 15 4.09 -11.23 -7.79
N ALA A 16 3.98 -9.89 -7.82
CA ALA A 16 4.72 -9.00 -6.95
C ALA A 16 4.40 -9.27 -5.46
N LEU A 17 3.11 -9.29 -5.09
CA LEU A 17 2.69 -9.54 -3.71
C LEU A 17 3.21 -10.89 -3.20
N ARG A 18 3.23 -11.94 -4.04
CA ARG A 18 3.71 -13.26 -3.64
C ARG A 18 5.23 -13.36 -3.56
N ALA A 19 5.96 -12.62 -4.39
CA ALA A 19 7.41 -12.60 -4.44
C ALA A 19 8.04 -11.78 -3.31
N MET A 20 7.33 -10.79 -2.78
CA MET A 20 7.79 -9.99 -1.64
C MET A 20 8.04 -10.85 -0.39
N GLY A 21 9.14 -10.58 0.29
CA GLY A 21 9.49 -11.13 1.60
C GLY A 21 8.96 -10.28 2.75
N HIS A 22 9.17 -10.75 3.98
CA HIS A 22 8.90 -9.96 5.18
C HIS A 22 9.81 -8.72 5.21
N GLY A 23 9.21 -7.55 5.48
CA GLY A 23 9.92 -6.28 5.55
C GLY A 23 9.92 -5.49 4.23
N ASP A 24 9.57 -6.12 3.11
CA ASP A 24 9.42 -5.41 1.84
C ASP A 24 8.27 -4.39 1.91
N ASP A 25 8.51 -3.19 1.37
CA ASP A 25 7.50 -2.14 1.26
C ASP A 25 6.78 -2.20 -0.09
N LEU A 26 5.46 -1.96 -0.09
CA LEU A 26 4.60 -1.75 -1.24
C LEU A 26 4.02 -0.34 -1.20
N ILE A 27 4.03 0.36 -2.33
CA ILE A 27 3.37 1.67 -2.45
C ILE A 27 2.09 1.54 -3.25
N ILE A 28 0.98 2.01 -2.69
CA ILE A 28 -0.25 2.30 -3.43
C ILE A 28 -0.26 3.80 -3.72
N ALA A 29 -0.34 4.17 -4.99
CA ALA A 29 -0.16 5.55 -5.43
C ALA A 29 -1.41 6.12 -6.11
N ASP A 30 -1.72 7.38 -5.84
CA ASP A 30 -2.72 8.15 -6.60
C ASP A 30 -2.19 8.54 -7.99
N THR A 31 -3.02 9.21 -8.79
CA THR A 31 -2.67 9.64 -10.15
C THR A 31 -1.67 10.80 -10.20
N ASN A 32 -1.45 11.50 -9.09
CA ASN A 32 -0.57 12.66 -8.98
C ASN A 32 0.86 12.27 -8.56
N PHE A 33 1.01 11.11 -7.91
CA PHE A 33 2.32 10.57 -7.55
C PHE A 33 3.17 10.33 -8.81
N PRO A 34 4.49 10.60 -8.76
CA PRO A 34 5.39 10.35 -9.89
C PRO A 34 5.72 8.85 -10.03
N SER A 35 4.69 8.01 -10.18
CA SER A 35 4.79 6.55 -10.09
C SER A 35 5.73 5.95 -11.13
N ASP A 36 5.76 6.49 -12.35
CA ASP A 36 6.63 5.98 -13.42
C ASP A 36 8.12 6.17 -13.10
N SER A 37 8.54 7.35 -12.65
CA SER A 37 9.95 7.61 -12.32
C SER A 37 10.39 6.98 -11.00
N VAL A 38 9.49 6.85 -10.03
CA VAL A 38 9.76 6.15 -8.77
C VAL A 38 9.83 4.63 -8.97
N ALA A 39 8.92 4.04 -9.75
CA ALA A 39 8.92 2.59 -9.98
C ALA A 39 10.17 2.08 -10.72
N ARG A 40 10.84 2.92 -11.51
CA ARG A 40 12.15 2.58 -12.09
C ARG A 40 13.26 2.39 -11.05
N GLN A 41 13.07 2.90 -9.83
CA GLN A 41 14.03 2.80 -8.72
C GLN A 41 13.66 1.68 -7.73
N THR A 42 12.44 1.14 -7.78
CA THR A 42 12.03 0.04 -6.90
C THR A 42 12.68 -1.27 -7.31
N VAL A 43 12.63 -2.29 -6.44
CA VAL A 43 13.18 -3.63 -6.72
C VAL A 43 12.60 -4.22 -8.02
N LEU A 44 11.29 -4.06 -8.25
CA LEU A 44 10.63 -4.54 -9.46
C LEU A 44 11.04 -3.77 -10.74
N GLY A 45 11.52 -2.54 -10.62
CA GLY A 45 12.01 -1.71 -11.73
C GLY A 45 10.96 -1.26 -12.76
N ARG A 46 9.67 -1.56 -12.55
CA ARG A 46 8.56 -1.17 -13.43
C ARG A 46 7.29 -0.85 -12.64
N LEU A 47 6.44 0.00 -13.21
CA LEU A 47 5.17 0.40 -12.62
C LEU A 47 4.09 -0.68 -12.79
N LEU A 48 3.35 -0.96 -11.72
CA LEU A 48 2.11 -1.73 -11.75
C LEU A 48 0.90 -0.80 -11.74
N ARG A 49 -0.24 -1.27 -12.25
CA ARG A 49 -1.48 -0.47 -12.34
C ARG A 49 -2.72 -1.26 -11.97
N ILE A 50 -3.64 -0.61 -11.26
CA ILE A 50 -5.03 -1.04 -11.06
C ILE A 50 -5.92 0.19 -11.19
N ASP A 51 -6.75 0.26 -12.23
CA ASP A 51 -7.65 1.41 -12.45
C ASP A 51 -8.91 1.33 -11.56
N ALA A 52 -8.72 1.59 -10.27
CA ALA A 52 -9.78 1.64 -9.25
C ALA A 52 -9.44 2.68 -8.15
N PRO A 53 -10.41 3.12 -7.33
CA PRO A 53 -10.15 3.97 -6.17
C PRO A 53 -9.14 3.34 -5.19
N ALA A 54 -8.38 4.18 -4.46
CA ALA A 54 -7.31 3.69 -3.59
C ALA A 54 -7.82 2.73 -2.50
N ALA A 55 -8.98 3.01 -1.89
CA ALA A 55 -9.58 2.13 -0.89
C ALA A 55 -9.91 0.74 -1.45
N ASP A 56 -10.48 0.65 -2.66
CA ASP A 56 -10.79 -0.63 -3.31
C ASP A 56 -9.52 -1.44 -3.62
N VAL A 57 -8.45 -0.74 -4.04
CA VAL A 57 -7.14 -1.37 -4.27
C VAL A 57 -6.52 -1.87 -2.97
N VAL A 58 -6.55 -1.06 -1.91
CA VAL A 58 -6.04 -1.44 -0.59
C VAL A 58 -6.80 -2.65 -0.05
N LYS A 59 -8.13 -2.63 -0.11
CA LYS A 59 -8.98 -3.77 0.25
C LYS A 59 -8.59 -5.05 -0.49
N ALA A 60 -8.38 -4.94 -1.80
CA ALA A 60 -7.97 -6.08 -2.62
C ALA A 60 -6.58 -6.59 -2.23
N VAL A 61 -5.62 -5.70 -2.02
CA VAL A 61 -4.24 -6.06 -1.64
C VAL A 61 -4.21 -6.71 -0.26
N LEU A 62 -4.82 -6.08 0.75
CA LEU A 62 -4.81 -6.57 2.13
C LEU A 62 -5.64 -7.85 2.34
N SER A 63 -6.48 -8.25 1.38
CA SER A 63 -7.10 -9.58 1.43
C SER A 63 -6.09 -10.73 1.27
N LEU A 64 -4.86 -10.45 0.80
CA LEU A 64 -3.78 -11.43 0.64
C LEU A 64 -2.46 -11.01 1.31
N TYR A 65 -2.29 -9.73 1.63
CA TYR A 65 -1.02 -9.15 2.06
C TYR A 65 -1.03 -8.92 3.58
N PRO A 66 -0.29 -9.70 4.38
CA PRO A 66 -0.22 -9.50 5.82
C PRO A 66 0.59 -8.24 6.13
N LEU A 67 0.09 -7.39 7.04
CA LEU A 67 0.88 -6.27 7.56
C LEU A 67 1.90 -6.73 8.60
N ASP A 68 3.01 -6.01 8.67
CA ASP A 68 4.11 -6.31 9.58
C ASP A 68 3.78 -5.93 11.03
N SER A 69 3.55 -6.92 11.88
CA SER A 69 3.27 -6.72 13.31
C SER A 69 4.52 -6.50 14.17
N PHE A 70 5.72 -6.59 13.61
CA PHE A 70 6.97 -6.39 14.36
C PHE A 70 7.45 -4.93 14.34
N VAL A 71 6.74 -4.04 13.64
CA VAL A 71 7.07 -2.63 13.51
C VAL A 71 5.84 -1.75 13.70
N ASP A 72 6.06 -0.51 14.12
CA ASP A 72 4.97 0.46 14.34
C ASP A 72 4.62 1.25 13.07
N ASP A 73 5.39 1.09 11.98
CA ASP A 73 5.27 1.88 10.73
C ASP A 73 4.80 1.04 9.51
N ALA A 74 4.15 -0.10 9.78
CA ALA A 74 3.73 -1.05 8.76
C ALA A 74 2.68 -0.51 7.78
N ALA A 75 1.89 0.48 8.21
CA ALA A 75 0.95 1.20 7.36
C ALA A 75 1.20 2.70 7.51
N ALA A 76 1.42 3.40 6.41
CA ALA A 76 1.77 4.80 6.41
C ALA A 76 1.01 5.60 5.36
N ARG A 77 0.65 6.83 5.72
CA ARG A 77 0.07 7.84 4.84
C ARG A 77 0.99 9.03 4.70
N MET A 78 0.92 9.72 3.56
CA MET A 78 1.57 11.02 3.41
C MET A 78 0.81 12.08 4.21
N GLU A 79 1.53 12.89 4.97
CA GLU A 79 0.95 13.97 5.75
C GLU A 79 0.58 15.18 4.88
N ILE A 80 -0.43 15.95 5.30
CA ILE A 80 -0.74 17.21 4.64
C ILE A 80 0.33 18.24 5.03
N VAL A 81 0.87 18.94 4.04
CA VAL A 81 1.92 19.94 4.25
C VAL A 81 1.43 21.03 5.20
N GLY A 82 2.11 21.16 6.35
CA GLY A 82 1.76 22.11 7.41
C GLY A 82 0.56 21.71 8.27
N LYS A 83 -0.02 20.53 8.07
CA LYS A 83 -1.19 20.02 8.81
C LYS A 83 -1.14 18.49 9.00
N PRO A 84 -0.15 17.95 9.73
CA PRO A 84 0.08 16.50 9.82
C PRO A 84 -1.09 15.71 10.44
N ASP A 85 -1.85 16.35 11.32
CA ASP A 85 -3.00 15.77 12.02
C ASP A 85 -4.30 15.79 11.19
N GLU A 86 -4.32 16.49 10.05
CA GLU A 86 -5.49 16.51 9.17
C GLU A 86 -5.53 15.22 8.33
N ILE A 87 -6.65 14.50 8.39
CA ILE A 87 -6.85 13.22 7.69
C ILE A 87 -7.97 13.42 6.64
N PRO A 88 -7.65 13.56 5.35
CA PRO A 88 -8.63 13.69 4.28
C PRO A 88 -9.49 12.44 4.09
N ALA A 89 -10.62 12.59 3.41
CA ALA A 89 -11.58 11.50 3.17
C ALA A 89 -10.92 10.24 2.55
N VAL A 90 -10.02 10.40 1.57
CA VAL A 90 -9.32 9.27 0.95
C VAL A 90 -8.49 8.45 1.96
N GLN A 91 -7.87 9.12 2.93
CA GLN A 91 -7.09 8.45 3.98
C GLN A 91 -8.00 7.78 5.01
N GLN A 92 -9.15 8.39 5.33
CA GLN A 92 -10.15 7.78 6.22
C GLN A 92 -10.78 6.53 5.59
N GLU A 93 -11.04 6.54 4.28
CA GLU A 93 -11.55 5.38 3.54
C GLU A 93 -10.53 4.23 3.56
N VAL A 94 -9.26 4.53 3.27
CA VAL A 94 -8.19 3.53 3.35
C VAL A 94 -7.99 3.00 4.77
N GLN A 95 -8.07 3.86 5.79
CA GLN A 95 -7.98 3.44 7.19
C GLN A 95 -9.03 2.37 7.54
N LYS A 96 -10.27 2.53 7.05
CA LYS A 96 -11.34 1.55 7.28
C LYS A 96 -11.02 0.18 6.68
N GLU A 97 -10.43 0.15 5.48
CA GLU A 97 -10.06 -1.11 4.83
C GLU A 97 -8.87 -1.79 5.53
N ILE A 98 -7.94 -1.00 6.08
CA ILE A 98 -6.86 -1.52 6.93
C ILE A 98 -7.44 -2.15 8.21
N ASP A 99 -8.27 -1.40 8.95
CA ASP A 99 -8.87 -1.90 10.19
C ASP A 99 -9.72 -3.16 9.95
N ALA A 100 -10.43 -3.22 8.81
CA ALA A 100 -11.22 -4.37 8.43
C ALA A 100 -10.36 -5.60 8.10
N ALA A 101 -9.23 -5.42 7.39
CA ALA A 101 -8.31 -6.52 7.07
C ALA A 101 -7.63 -7.09 8.32
N GLU A 102 -7.26 -6.22 9.27
CA GLU A 102 -6.57 -6.61 10.50
C GLU A 102 -7.53 -7.04 11.62
N GLY A 103 -8.84 -6.79 11.47
CA GLY A 103 -9.86 -7.11 12.47
C GLY A 103 -9.76 -6.29 13.75
N LYS A 104 -8.98 -5.21 13.75
CA LYS A 104 -8.71 -4.32 14.89
C LYS A 104 -8.26 -2.94 14.38
N PRO A 105 -8.33 -1.88 15.22
CA PRO A 105 -7.75 -0.59 14.86
C PRO A 105 -6.25 -0.73 14.55
N TRP A 106 -5.83 -0.25 13.40
CA TRP A 106 -4.43 -0.19 12.98
C TRP A 106 -4.13 1.19 12.35
N PRO A 107 -3.97 2.24 13.18
CA PRO A 107 -3.80 3.59 12.69
C PRO A 107 -2.57 3.74 11.79
N MET A 108 -2.75 4.32 10.60
CA MET A 108 -1.62 4.67 9.74
C MET A 108 -0.75 5.75 10.39
N ILE A 109 0.56 5.59 10.27
CA ILE A 109 1.50 6.65 10.67
C ILE A 109 1.51 7.80 9.66
N SER A 110 1.79 9.00 10.16
CA SER A 110 1.99 10.21 9.34
C SER A 110 3.43 10.29 8.86
N VAL A 111 3.64 10.47 7.55
CA VAL A 111 4.99 10.58 6.96
C VAL A 111 5.09 11.86 6.13
N GLU A 112 6.12 12.65 6.42
CA GLU A 112 6.48 13.84 5.64
C GLU A 112 6.69 13.47 4.16
N ARG A 113 6.30 14.36 3.24
CA ARG A 113 6.27 14.12 1.79
C ARG A 113 7.60 13.59 1.23
N TYR A 114 8.73 14.20 1.56
CA TYR A 114 10.03 13.75 1.06
C TYR A 114 10.46 12.43 1.70
N ALA A 115 10.22 12.25 3.00
CA ALA A 115 10.44 10.96 3.66
C ALA A 115 9.62 9.83 3.00
N PHE A 116 8.37 10.12 2.59
CA PHE A 116 7.54 9.17 1.84
C PHE A 116 8.14 8.85 0.46
N TYR A 117 8.65 9.84 -0.27
CA TYR A 117 9.34 9.58 -1.54
C TYR A 117 10.60 8.73 -1.38
N GLU A 118 11.38 8.94 -0.33
CA GLU A 118 12.56 8.12 -0.05
C GLU A 118 12.20 6.68 0.32
N ARG A 119 11.12 6.47 1.10
CA ARG A 119 10.57 5.13 1.35
C ARG A 119 10.08 4.49 0.05
N ALA A 120 9.36 5.23 -0.78
CA ALA A 120 8.80 4.73 -2.04
C ALA A 120 9.86 4.30 -3.05
N LYS A 121 10.99 5.01 -3.15
CA LYS A 121 12.11 4.61 -4.02
C LYS A 121 12.76 3.29 -3.59
N LYS A 122 12.73 2.97 -2.30
CA LYS A 122 13.29 1.74 -1.72
C LYS A 122 12.29 0.59 -1.66
N ALA A 123 11.02 0.83 -2.01
CA ALA A 123 9.98 -0.18 -1.99
C ALA A 123 10.26 -1.30 -3.00
N TYR A 124 9.57 -2.41 -2.85
CA TYR A 124 9.60 -3.50 -3.81
C TYR A 124 8.91 -3.10 -5.11
N CYS A 125 7.72 -2.50 -5.01
CA CYS A 125 6.97 -2.02 -6.17
C CYS A 125 6.03 -0.86 -5.84
N VAL A 126 5.57 -0.18 -6.88
CA VAL A 126 4.50 0.81 -6.85
C VAL A 126 3.32 0.29 -7.68
N ILE A 127 2.12 0.34 -7.11
CA ILE A 127 0.85 0.14 -7.81
C ILE A 127 0.17 1.50 -7.93
N GLN A 128 0.12 2.05 -9.14
CA GLN A 128 -0.67 3.24 -9.42
C GLN A 128 -2.14 2.88 -9.55
N THR A 129 -2.97 3.66 -8.87
CA THR A 129 -4.42 3.53 -8.83
C THR A 129 -5.10 4.53 -9.76
N GLY A 130 -6.44 4.47 -9.85
CA GLY A 130 -7.26 5.51 -10.46
C GLY A 130 -7.64 6.65 -9.50
N GLU A 131 -7.08 6.69 -8.29
CA GLU A 131 -7.39 7.71 -7.29
C GLU A 131 -6.92 9.09 -7.73
N ARG A 132 -7.84 10.05 -7.81
CA ARG A 132 -7.53 11.42 -8.27
C ARG A 132 -7.38 12.41 -7.12
N ARG A 133 -7.94 12.10 -5.95
CA ARG A 133 -7.88 12.96 -4.76
C ARG A 133 -6.43 13.04 -4.27
N PHE A 134 -6.06 14.20 -3.73
CA PHE A 134 -4.71 14.40 -3.19
C PHE A 134 -4.49 13.59 -1.92
N TYR A 135 -3.22 13.31 -1.64
CA TYR A 135 -2.77 12.51 -0.50
C TYR A 135 -3.36 11.09 -0.48
N GLY A 136 -3.61 10.53 -1.68
CA GLY A 136 -4.10 9.16 -1.89
C GLY A 136 -2.96 8.16 -2.08
N CYS A 137 -1.80 8.42 -1.47
CA CYS A 137 -0.63 7.55 -1.50
C CYS A 137 -0.39 6.90 -0.14
N PHE A 138 -0.13 5.60 -0.14
CA PHE A 138 0.00 4.77 1.05
C PHE A 138 1.18 3.81 0.91
N ALA A 139 1.84 3.51 2.02
CA ALA A 139 2.93 2.53 2.08
C ALA A 139 2.58 1.41 3.05
N PHE A 140 2.81 0.16 2.63
CA PHE A 140 2.52 -1.04 3.40
C PHE A 140 3.74 -1.95 3.48
N ARG A 141 4.17 -2.30 4.69
CA ARG A 141 5.26 -3.26 4.93
C ARG A 141 4.71 -4.65 5.14
N LYS A 142 5.30 -5.64 4.45
CA LYS A 142 4.85 -7.02 4.52
C LYS A 142 5.26 -7.68 5.84
N GLY A 143 4.29 -8.27 6.51
CA GLY A 143 4.51 -9.14 7.67
C GLY A 143 4.79 -10.58 7.29
N VAL A 144 4.47 -11.47 8.23
CA VAL A 144 4.66 -12.92 8.12
C VAL A 144 3.32 -13.63 8.31
N VAL A 145 3.15 -14.76 7.63
CA VAL A 145 2.11 -15.74 7.97
C VAL A 145 2.80 -16.84 8.77
N PRO A 146 2.30 -17.19 9.97
CA PRO A 146 2.88 -18.27 10.76
C PRO A 146 2.79 -19.61 10.01
N PRO A 147 3.68 -20.57 10.29
CA PRO A 147 3.50 -21.93 9.78
C PRO A 147 2.18 -22.50 10.28
N ASP A 148 1.60 -23.43 9.52
CA ASP A 148 0.44 -24.18 9.96
C ASP A 148 0.75 -24.87 11.30
N ALA A 149 -0.20 -24.83 12.24
CA ALA A 149 -0.05 -25.54 13.49
C ALA A 149 0.06 -27.05 13.21
N GLU A 150 1.06 -27.71 13.79
CA GLU A 150 1.17 -29.18 13.80
C GLU A 150 0.02 -29.83 14.58
#